data_AF-G2ZX47-F1
#
_entry.id   AF-G2ZX47-F1
#
_cell.length_a   1.000
_cell.length_b   1.000
_cell.length_c   1.000
_cell.angle_alpha   90.00
_cell.angle_beta   90.00
_cell.angle_gamma   90.00
#
_symmetry.space_group_name_H-M   'P 1'
#
loop_
_entity.id
_entity.type
_entity.pdbx_description
1 polymer ?
#
loop_
_entity_poly.entity_id
_entity_poly.type
_entity_poly.pdbx_seq_one_letter_code
_entity_poly.pdbx_strand_id
1 'polypeptide(L)'
;MRPQDESFFKELGERVAEARKAHGLTQQQLAEALDIAQQTLAHYEVGRARLPASMLTTLARLLTLSLDELMGEPVHLYSGKHEPMTRLQQQVAAIEQLPQTKQQFVSQMLDAVLAQAR
;
A
#
# COMPACT_ATOMS: atom_id res chain seq x y z
N MET A 1 7.83 -26.57 -1.78
CA MET A 1 7.06 -25.38 -2.18
C MET A 1 6.11 -25.79 -3.29
N ARG A 2 4.88 -25.27 -3.38
CA ARG A 2 4.06 -25.58 -4.57
C ARG A 2 4.62 -24.82 -5.78
N PRO A 3 4.50 -25.32 -7.01
CA PRO A 3 5.04 -24.65 -8.20
C PRO A 3 4.55 -23.20 -8.37
N GLN A 4 3.29 -22.93 -8.00
CA GLN A 4 2.71 -21.58 -8.00
C GLN A 4 3.38 -20.64 -6.99
N ASP A 5 3.73 -21.16 -5.80
CA ASP A 5 4.43 -20.39 -4.78
C ASP A 5 5.85 -20.02 -5.28
N GLU A 6 6.49 -20.89 -6.07
CA GLU A 6 7.84 -20.67 -6.63
C GLU A 6 7.92 -19.49 -7.60
N SER A 7 6.96 -19.39 -8.52
CA SER A 7 6.86 -18.21 -9.39
C SER A 7 6.67 -16.93 -8.58
N PHE A 8 5.76 -16.97 -7.60
CA PHE A 8 5.48 -15.81 -6.75
C PHE A 8 6.71 -15.29 -6.00
N PHE A 9 7.44 -16.16 -5.28
CA PHE A 9 8.62 -15.73 -4.52
C PHE A 9 9.78 -15.28 -5.42
N LYS A 10 9.87 -15.82 -6.64
CA LYS A 10 10.84 -15.36 -7.63
C LYS A 10 10.53 -13.93 -8.09
N GLU A 11 9.29 -13.66 -8.48
CA GLU A 11 8.88 -12.31 -8.91
C GLU A 11 8.99 -11.28 -7.77
N LEU A 12 8.62 -11.67 -6.54
CA LEU A 12 8.80 -10.83 -5.35
C LEU A 12 10.29 -10.51 -5.12
N GLY A 13 11.15 -11.52 -5.22
CA GLY A 13 12.60 -11.36 -5.10
C GLY A 13 13.18 -10.41 -6.16
N GLU A 14 12.75 -10.56 -7.41
CA GLU A 14 13.15 -9.70 -8.52
C GLU A 14 12.77 -8.24 -8.26
N ARG A 15 11.54 -7.97 -7.76
CA ARG A 15 11.11 -6.61 -7.40
C ARG A 15 11.95 -6.00 -6.28
N VAL A 16 12.28 -6.78 -5.24
CA VAL A 16 13.19 -6.33 -4.17
C VAL A 16 14.55 -5.98 -4.74
N ALA A 17 15.09 -6.82 -5.64
CA ALA A 17 16.39 -6.58 -6.26
C ALA A 17 16.39 -5.31 -7.13
N GLU A 18 15.34 -5.09 -7.92
CA GLU A 18 15.20 -3.91 -8.77
C GLU A 18 15.05 -2.63 -7.94
N ALA A 19 14.21 -2.65 -6.90
CA ALA A 19 14.06 -1.53 -5.99
C ALA A 19 15.36 -1.22 -5.25
N ARG A 20 16.08 -2.24 -4.77
CA ARG A 20 17.41 -2.07 -4.17
C ARG A 20 18.38 -1.37 -5.12
N LYS A 21 18.43 -1.80 -6.38
CA LYS A 21 19.29 -1.19 -7.41
C LYS A 21 18.88 0.26 -7.71
N ALA A 22 17.58 0.55 -7.79
CA ALA A 22 17.06 1.90 -7.99
C ALA A 22 17.49 2.86 -6.87
N HIS A 23 17.63 2.33 -5.65
CA HIS A 23 18.17 3.05 -4.48
C HIS A 23 19.70 3.09 -4.41
N GLY A 24 20.41 2.51 -5.39
CA GLY A 24 21.89 2.48 -5.41
C GLY A 24 22.50 1.61 -4.30
N LEU A 25 21.72 0.72 -3.70
CA LEU A 25 22.16 -0.13 -2.59
C LEU A 25 22.80 -1.43 -3.11
N THR A 26 23.89 -1.85 -2.47
CA THR A 26 24.44 -3.21 -2.63
C THR A 26 23.63 -4.23 -1.83
N GLN A 27 23.74 -5.51 -2.17
CA GLN A 27 23.11 -6.58 -1.38
C GLN A 27 23.62 -6.59 0.07
N GLN A 28 24.89 -6.29 0.30
CA GLN A 28 25.44 -6.20 1.65
C GLN A 28 24.77 -5.09 2.45
N GLN A 29 24.63 -3.89 1.88
CA GLN A 29 24.02 -2.75 2.59
C GLN A 29 22.55 -3.01 2.95
N LEU A 30 21.76 -3.59 2.04
CA LEU A 30 20.38 -3.92 2.34
C LEU A 30 20.28 -5.05 3.38
N ALA A 31 21.17 -6.04 3.31
CA ALA A 31 21.20 -7.15 4.26
C ALA A 31 21.56 -6.65 5.68
N GLU A 32 22.53 -5.74 5.80
CA GLU A 32 22.89 -5.08 7.06
C GLU A 32 21.71 -4.28 7.64
N ALA A 33 20.99 -3.52 6.81
CA ALA A 33 19.80 -2.78 7.24
C ALA A 33 18.64 -3.69 7.70
N LEU A 34 18.62 -4.94 7.25
CA LEU A 34 17.62 -5.96 7.59
C LEU A 34 18.08 -6.91 8.69
N ASP A 35 19.31 -6.75 9.20
CA ASP A 35 19.94 -7.65 10.18
C ASP A 35 19.97 -9.12 9.72
N ILE A 36 20.34 -9.36 8.46
CA ILE A 36 20.50 -10.70 7.87
C ILE A 36 21.83 -10.86 7.15
N ALA A 37 22.22 -12.11 6.87
CA ALA A 37 23.39 -12.37 6.04
C ALA A 37 23.16 -11.96 4.58
N GLN A 38 24.19 -11.43 3.91
CA GLN A 38 24.13 -11.04 2.49
C GLN A 38 23.69 -12.21 1.57
N GLN A 39 24.13 -13.43 1.87
CA GLN A 39 23.69 -14.64 1.15
C GLN A 39 22.20 -14.91 1.31
N THR A 40 21.63 -14.60 2.47
CA THR A 40 20.19 -14.75 2.74
C THR A 40 19.40 -13.79 1.86
N LEU A 41 19.83 -12.52 1.78
CA LEU A 41 19.22 -11.57 0.86
C LEU A 41 19.33 -12.02 -0.60
N ALA A 42 20.52 -12.50 -1.01
CA ALA A 42 20.71 -13.01 -2.37
C ALA A 42 19.77 -14.18 -2.70
N HIS A 43 19.48 -15.08 -1.75
CA HIS A 43 18.51 -16.16 -1.92
C HIS A 43 17.08 -15.66 -2.04
N TYR A 44 16.71 -14.61 -1.32
CA TYR A 44 15.41 -13.97 -1.49
C TYR A 44 15.27 -13.32 -2.86
N GLU A 45 16.27 -12.55 -3.31
CA GLU A 45 16.23 -11.85 -4.60
C GLU A 45 16.09 -12.77 -5.80
N VAL A 46 16.59 -14.01 -5.72
CA VAL A 46 16.48 -15.00 -6.81
C VAL A 46 15.35 -16.02 -6.60
N GLY A 47 14.53 -15.86 -5.55
CA GLY A 47 13.42 -16.77 -5.24
C GLY A 47 13.82 -18.15 -4.71
N ARG A 48 15.09 -18.37 -4.34
CA ARG A 48 15.58 -19.65 -3.78
C ARG A 48 15.14 -19.87 -2.32
N ALA A 49 14.76 -18.81 -1.62
CA ALA A 49 14.24 -18.88 -0.26
C ALA A 49 12.94 -18.06 -0.15
N ARG A 50 12.06 -18.47 0.76
CA ARG A 50 10.83 -17.75 1.05
C ARG A 50 11.15 -16.51 1.88
N LEU A 51 10.71 -15.35 1.40
CA LEU A 51 10.81 -14.11 2.14
C LEU A 51 9.78 -14.11 3.29
N PRO A 52 10.20 -13.93 4.56
CA PRO A 52 9.29 -13.92 5.70
C PRO A 52 8.32 -12.74 5.62
N ALA A 53 7.03 -12.98 5.88
CA ALA A 53 6.03 -11.91 5.89
C ALA A 53 6.35 -10.78 6.89
N SER A 54 7.03 -11.11 8.00
CA SER A 54 7.50 -10.13 8.99
C SER A 54 8.50 -9.12 8.44
N MET A 55 9.19 -9.44 7.34
CA MET A 55 10.17 -8.54 6.71
C MET A 55 9.55 -7.60 5.67
N LEU A 56 8.34 -7.90 5.18
CA LEU A 56 7.71 -7.15 4.08
C LEU A 56 7.55 -5.67 4.41
N THR A 57 7.06 -5.36 5.61
CA THR A 57 6.83 -3.97 6.03
C THR A 57 8.13 -3.20 6.23
N THR A 58 9.21 -3.87 6.61
CA THR A 58 10.53 -3.25 6.77
C THR A 58 11.15 -2.97 5.40
N LEU A 59 11.07 -3.93 4.47
CA LEU A 59 11.51 -3.76 3.09
C LEU A 59 10.78 -2.64 2.38
N ALA A 60 9.45 -2.60 2.49
CA ALA A 60 8.63 -1.52 1.93
C ALA A 60 9.11 -0.14 2.40
N ARG A 61 9.42 0.02 3.70
CA ARG A 61 9.95 1.29 4.23
C ARG A 61 11.36 1.61 3.73
N LEU A 62 12.27 0.64 3.78
CA LEU A 62 13.67 0.84 3.37
C LEU A 62 13.82 1.15 1.88
N LEU A 63 12.95 0.57 1.06
CA LEU A 63 12.95 0.73 -0.39
C LEU A 63 11.92 1.77 -0.86
N THR A 64 11.26 2.49 0.06
CA THR A 64 10.25 3.51 -0.25
C THR A 64 9.15 3.03 -1.22
N LEU A 65 8.74 1.77 -1.06
CA LEU A 65 7.65 1.14 -1.80
C LEU A 65 6.41 0.97 -0.90
N SER A 66 5.23 1.02 -1.50
CA SER A 66 4.01 0.45 -0.91
C SER A 66 4.08 -1.09 -0.90
N LEU A 67 3.25 -1.72 -0.07
CA LEU A 67 3.14 -3.18 -0.09
C LEU A 67 2.55 -3.68 -1.41
N ASP A 68 1.66 -2.92 -2.05
CA ASP A 68 1.06 -3.30 -3.34
C ASP A 68 2.13 -3.35 -4.44
N GLU A 69 3.01 -2.33 -4.49
CA GLU A 69 4.16 -2.31 -5.41
C GLU A 69 5.12 -3.47 -5.15
N LEU A 70 5.39 -3.79 -3.88
CA LEU A 70 6.24 -4.92 -3.51
C LEU A 70 5.63 -6.28 -3.92
N MET A 71 4.31 -6.41 -3.77
CA MET A 71 3.56 -7.62 -4.14
C MET A 71 3.35 -7.75 -5.65
N GLY A 72 3.65 -6.70 -6.43
CA GLY A 72 3.47 -6.67 -7.88
C GLY A 72 2.02 -6.67 -8.31
N GLU A 73 1.12 -6.31 -7.39
CA GLU A 73 -0.23 -5.98 -7.77
C GLU A 73 -0.12 -4.70 -8.61
N PRO A 74 -0.70 -4.65 -9.84
CA PRO A 74 -0.93 -3.36 -10.48
C PRO A 74 -1.60 -2.50 -9.42
N VAL A 75 -1.16 -1.24 -9.24
CA VAL A 75 -1.71 -0.30 -8.25
C VAL A 75 -3.22 -0.21 -8.44
N HIS A 76 -3.92 -1.20 -7.90
CA HIS A 76 -5.30 -1.18 -7.57
C HIS A 76 -5.18 -0.28 -6.38
N LEU A 77 -5.57 0.97 -6.59
CA LEU A 77 -5.90 1.87 -5.52
C LEU A 77 -6.98 1.14 -4.71
N TYR A 78 -6.59 0.19 -3.86
CA TYR A 78 -7.27 -0.09 -2.62
C TYR A 78 -7.07 1.21 -1.88
N SER A 79 -8.03 2.10 -2.13
CA SER A 79 -8.17 3.47 -1.69
C SER A 79 -8.28 3.49 -0.17
N GLY A 80 -7.19 3.12 0.50
CA GLY A 80 -6.99 3.34 1.92
C GLY A 80 -6.68 4.79 2.21
N LYS A 81 -6.07 5.52 1.25
CA LYS A 81 -5.94 6.98 1.19
C LYS A 81 -5.82 7.41 -0.29
N HIS A 82 -6.72 8.28 -0.74
CA HIS A 82 -6.84 8.87 -2.10
C HIS A 82 -7.69 8.10 -3.12
N GLU A 83 -8.95 7.87 -2.79
CA GLU A 83 -9.98 8.12 -3.80
C GLU A 83 -10.04 9.66 -3.97
N PRO A 84 -10.01 10.23 -5.20
CA PRO A 84 -10.26 11.65 -5.36
C PRO A 84 -11.66 11.91 -4.79
N MET A 85 -11.74 12.64 -3.68
CA MET A 85 -13.00 12.85 -2.98
C MET A 85 -14.04 13.30 -4.00
N THR A 86 -15.11 12.53 -4.13
CA THR A 86 -16.26 12.93 -4.94
C THR A 86 -16.74 14.29 -4.45
N ARG A 87 -17.37 15.07 -5.32
CA ARG A 87 -17.94 16.37 -4.94
C ARG A 87 -18.85 16.26 -3.71
N LEU A 88 -19.58 15.15 -3.59
CA LEU A 88 -20.43 14.86 -2.44
C LEU A 88 -19.61 14.62 -1.16
N GLN A 89 -18.55 13.81 -1.21
CA GLN A 89 -17.67 13.59 -0.06
C GLN A 89 -17.00 14.90 0.39
N GLN A 90 -16.59 15.76 -0.54
CA GLN A 90 -16.02 17.08 -0.21
C GLN A 90 -17.04 17.97 0.50
N GLN A 91 -18.28 17.96 0.03
CA GLN A 91 -19.37 18.70 0.65
C GLN A 91 -19.67 18.19 2.06
N VAL A 92 -19.74 16.87 2.26
CA VAL A 92 -19.97 16.25 3.58
C VAL A 92 -18.87 16.63 4.57
N ALA A 93 -17.60 16.53 4.17
CA ALA A 93 -16.47 16.94 5.03
C ALA A 93 -16.51 18.43 5.39
N ALA A 94 -16.93 19.29 4.45
CA ALA A 94 -17.10 20.72 4.72
C ALA A 94 -18.25 21.00 5.69
N ILE A 95 -19.34 20.21 5.63
CA ILE A 95 -20.50 20.34 6.52
C ILE A 95 -20.11 20.02 7.97
N GLU A 96 -19.27 19.01 8.21
CA GLU A 96 -18.82 18.62 9.55
C GLU A 96 -18.07 19.74 10.29
N GLN A 97 -17.45 20.67 9.57
CA GLN A 97 -16.73 21.81 10.13
C GLN A 97 -17.62 23.04 10.40
N LEU A 98 -18.89 23.01 9.99
CA LEU A 98 -19.82 24.12 10.21
C LEU A 98 -20.38 24.14 11.65
N PRO A 99 -20.85 25.29 12.15
CA PRO A 99 -21.61 25.35 13.39
C PRO A 99 -22.86 24.45 13.37
N GLN A 100 -23.25 23.90 14.53
CA GLN A 100 -24.38 22.94 14.64
C GLN A 100 -25.69 23.43 14.00
N THR A 101 -25.99 24.73 14.07
CA THR A 101 -27.19 25.30 13.43
C THR A 101 -27.19 25.16 11.91
N LYS A 102 -26.01 25.27 11.27
CA LYS A 102 -25.86 25.06 9.83
C LYS A 102 -25.86 23.57 9.47
N GLN A 103 -25.30 22.71 10.33
CA GLN A 103 -25.37 21.26 10.14
C GLN A 103 -26.82 20.76 10.20
N GLN A 104 -27.61 21.24 11.17
CA GLN A 104 -29.03 20.91 11.31
C GLN A 104 -29.84 21.33 10.07
N PHE A 105 -29.59 22.53 9.55
CA PHE A 105 -30.23 23.00 8.32
C PHE A 105 -29.93 22.06 7.13
N VAL A 106 -28.67 21.66 6.96
CA VAL A 106 -28.28 20.73 5.89
C VAL A 106 -28.92 19.35 6.06
N SER A 107 -28.98 18.83 7.29
CA SER A 107 -29.67 17.56 7.57
C SER A 107 -31.14 17.60 7.17
N GLN A 108 -31.85 18.67 7.52
CA GLN A 108 -33.26 18.86 7.15
C GLN A 108 -33.46 18.93 5.63
N MET A 109 -32.54 19.57 4.91
CA MET A 109 -32.57 19.60 3.44
C MET A 109 -32.37 18.21 2.84
N LEU A 110 -31.43 17.42 3.36
CA LEU A 110 -31.19 16.04 2.90
C LEU A 110 -32.42 15.16 3.14
N ASP A 111 -33.04 15.26 4.32
CA ASP A 111 -34.27 14.52 4.65
C ASP A 111 -35.41 14.85 3.67
N ALA A 112 -35.59 16.13 3.33
CA ALA A 112 -36.61 16.57 2.38
C ALA A 112 -36.38 16.01 0.96
N VAL A 113 -35.12 15.97 0.50
CA VAL A 113 -34.76 15.40 -0.82
C VAL A 113 -34.95 13.88 -0.82
N LEU A 114 -34.54 13.19 0.24
CA LEU A 114 -34.72 11.73 0.37
C LEU A 114 -36.20 11.34 0.45
N ALA A 115 -37.04 12.19 1.02
CA ALA A 115 -38.49 11.99 1.05
C ALA A 115 -39.14 12.11 -0.35
N GLN A 116 -38.58 12.92 -1.26
CA GLN A 116 -39.06 13.06 -2.64
C GLN A 116 -38.60 11.93 -3.57
N ALA A 117 -37.58 11.18 -3.19
CA ALA A 117 -37.03 10.06 -3.95
C ALA A 117 -37.71 8.71 -3.64
N ARG A 118 -38.72 8.71 -2.77
CA ARG A 118 -39.60 7.57 -2.47
C ARG A 118 -40.93 7.72 -3.20
#